data_AF-A0A9D6N9H2-F1
#
_entry.id   AF-A0A9D6N9H2-F1
#
_cell.length_a   1.000
_cell.length_b   1.000
_cell.length_c   1.000
_cell.angle_alpha   90.00
_cell.angle_beta   90.00
_cell.angle_gamma   90.00
#
_symmetry.space_group_name_H-M   'P 1'
#
loop_
_entity.id
_entity.type
_entity.pdbx_description
1 polymer ?
#
loop_
_entity_poly.entity_id
_entity_poly.type
_entity_poly.pdbx_seq_one_letter_code
_entity_poly.pdbx_strand_id
1 'polypeptide(L)'
;MNFSTILRLAGLCLTAAAWFGRHRDRAVAHRMASSADAARQLMREGHGAFRRGDLKRAAACYGAADRLVRMGNPDDPQLRMLPLYYAHVMFEKGDFRQAARLVRSALDRLPELPRLRFRRQSFYDRAGDYETRFAQLVGEALATRDAELLFLLGYECFFNGRADEARKYFEAAIEGRPSDFRAGRFLQALGG
;
A
#
# COMPACT_ATOMS: atom_id res chain seq x y z
N MET A 1 6.62 -62.22 8.45
CA MET A 1 6.24 -60.92 7.85
C MET A 1 7.34 -60.52 6.88
N ASN A 2 7.08 -60.57 5.57
CA ASN A 2 8.13 -60.51 4.55
C ASN A 2 8.58 -59.07 4.25
N PHE A 3 9.90 -58.86 4.15
CA PHE A 3 10.57 -57.58 3.87
C PHE A 3 10.03 -56.88 2.60
N SER A 4 9.57 -57.66 1.61
CA SER A 4 8.96 -57.18 0.36
C SER A 4 7.63 -56.42 0.57
N THR A 5 6.85 -56.78 1.60
CA THR A 5 5.57 -56.12 1.90
C THR A 5 5.76 -54.74 2.54
N ILE A 6 6.84 -54.56 3.31
CA ILE A 6 7.19 -53.30 3.99
C ILE A 6 7.66 -52.24 2.98
N LEU A 7 8.46 -52.63 1.98
CA LEU A 7 8.94 -51.74 0.91
C LEU A 7 7.83 -51.21 -0.02
N ARG A 8 6.78 -52.00 -0.28
CA ARG A 8 5.62 -51.57 -1.09
C ARG A 8 4.73 -50.55 -0.37
N LEU A 9 4.56 -50.70 0.95
CA LEU A 9 3.80 -49.75 1.76
C LEU A 9 4.54 -48.40 1.92
N ALA A 10 5.87 -48.42 2.06
CA ALA A 10 6.68 -47.20 2.14
C ALA A 10 6.67 -46.38 0.83
N GLY A 11 6.70 -47.04 -0.34
CA GLY A 11 6.61 -46.39 -1.64
C GLY A 11 5.25 -45.73 -1.92
N LEU A 12 4.15 -46.34 -1.46
CA LEU A 12 2.79 -45.78 -1.55
C LEU A 12 2.59 -44.56 -0.63
N CYS A 13 3.21 -44.54 0.56
CA CYS A 13 3.15 -43.38 1.46
C CYS A 13 3.92 -42.16 0.89
N LEU A 14 5.06 -42.36 0.24
CA LEU A 14 5.84 -41.28 -0.37
C LEU A 14 5.15 -40.66 -1.59
N THR A 15 4.47 -41.47 -2.41
CA THR A 15 3.69 -40.97 -3.54
C THR A 15 2.39 -40.29 -3.11
N ALA A 16 1.72 -40.80 -2.06
CA ALA A 16 0.56 -40.15 -1.46
C ALA A 16 0.94 -38.79 -0.84
N ALA A 17 2.04 -38.68 -0.10
CA ALA A 17 2.51 -37.41 0.47
C ALA A 17 2.89 -36.40 -0.62
N ALA A 18 3.54 -36.84 -1.71
CA ALA A 18 3.86 -35.99 -2.86
C ALA A 18 2.63 -35.57 -3.66
N TRP A 19 1.61 -36.43 -3.77
CA TRP A 19 0.32 -36.13 -4.39
C TRP A 19 -0.49 -35.13 -3.54
N PHE A 20 -0.59 -35.35 -2.24
CA PHE A 20 -1.25 -34.43 -1.30
C PHE A 20 -0.53 -33.08 -1.23
N GLY A 21 0.81 -33.05 -1.21
CA GLY A 21 1.58 -31.81 -1.29
C GLY A 21 1.29 -31.03 -2.57
N ARG A 22 1.37 -31.68 -3.74
CA ARG A 22 1.14 -31.04 -5.04
C ARG A 22 -0.30 -30.53 -5.24
N HIS A 23 -1.31 -31.21 -4.69
CA HIS A 23 -2.70 -30.75 -4.72
C HIS A 23 -3.00 -29.64 -3.70
N ARG A 24 -2.40 -29.72 -2.51
CA ARG A 24 -2.48 -28.64 -1.51
C ARG A 24 -1.87 -27.36 -2.05
N ASP A 25 -0.71 -27.45 -2.69
CA ASP A 25 -0.02 -26.30 -3.29
C ASP A 25 -0.81 -25.71 -4.46
N ARG A 26 -1.45 -26.54 -5.30
CA ARG A 26 -2.37 -26.07 -6.35
C ARG A 26 -3.63 -25.41 -5.81
N ALA A 27 -4.24 -25.95 -4.76
CA ALA A 27 -5.44 -25.37 -4.15
C ALA A 27 -5.14 -24.06 -3.41
N VAL A 28 -3.93 -23.92 -2.84
CA VAL A 28 -3.45 -22.66 -2.26
C VAL A 28 -3.17 -21.65 -3.37
N ALA A 29 -2.44 -22.04 -4.42
CA ALA A 29 -2.16 -21.17 -5.57
C ALA A 29 -3.44 -20.69 -6.27
N HIS A 30 -4.44 -21.57 -6.46
CA HIS A 30 -5.73 -21.19 -7.02
C HIS A 30 -6.49 -20.21 -6.13
N ARG A 31 -6.50 -20.43 -4.80
CA ARG A 31 -7.10 -19.49 -3.85
C ARG A 31 -6.39 -18.14 -3.85
N MET A 32 -5.06 -18.12 -3.87
CA MET A 32 -4.28 -16.88 -3.97
C MET A 32 -4.55 -16.15 -5.29
N ALA A 33 -4.60 -16.86 -6.42
CA ALA A 33 -4.94 -16.29 -7.72
C ALA A 33 -6.36 -15.69 -7.72
N SER A 34 -7.36 -16.42 -7.19
CA SER A 34 -8.72 -15.90 -7.06
C SER A 34 -8.82 -14.67 -6.15
N SER A 35 -7.98 -14.61 -5.11
CA SER A 35 -7.90 -13.46 -4.20
C SER A 35 -7.29 -12.24 -4.88
N ALA A 36 -6.24 -12.44 -5.68
CA ALA A 36 -5.61 -11.40 -6.48
C ALA A 36 -6.56 -10.87 -7.58
N ASP A 37 -7.29 -11.74 -8.27
CA ASP A 37 -8.32 -11.35 -9.24
C ASP A 37 -9.42 -10.51 -8.59
N ALA A 38 -9.94 -10.94 -7.44
CA ALA A 38 -10.94 -10.19 -6.68
C ALA A 38 -10.41 -8.84 -6.20
N ALA A 39 -9.17 -8.78 -5.70
CA ALA A 39 -8.53 -7.54 -5.29
C ALA A 39 -8.34 -6.58 -6.48
N ARG A 40 -7.93 -7.08 -7.65
CA ARG A 40 -7.82 -6.28 -8.89
C ARG A 40 -9.17 -5.74 -9.32
N GLN A 41 -10.24 -6.53 -9.23
CA GLN A 41 -11.58 -6.08 -9.54
C GLN A 41 -12.04 -4.96 -8.60
N LEU A 42 -11.88 -5.16 -7.29
CA LEU A 42 -12.20 -4.14 -6.29
C LEU A 42 -11.39 -2.85 -6.50
N MET A 43 -10.10 -2.96 -6.83
CA MET A 43 -9.26 -1.81 -7.15
C MET A 43 -9.78 -1.05 -8.38
N ARG A 44 -10.21 -1.75 -9.44
CA ARG A 44 -10.85 -1.11 -10.61
C ARG A 44 -12.14 -0.38 -10.25
N GLU A 45 -12.98 -0.98 -9.42
CA GLU A 45 -14.20 -0.34 -8.92
C GLU A 45 -13.89 0.88 -8.05
N GLY A 46 -12.85 0.79 -7.22
CA GLY A 46 -12.31 1.89 -6.42
C GLY A 46 -11.90 3.07 -7.30
N HIS A 47 -11.14 2.84 -8.37
CA HIS A 47 -10.78 3.88 -9.34
C HIS A 47 -12.03 4.51 -9.98
N GLY A 48 -12.99 3.68 -10.39
CA GLY A 48 -14.24 4.16 -10.98
C GLY A 48 -15.06 5.02 -10.03
N ALA A 49 -15.16 4.62 -8.76
CA ALA A 49 -15.83 5.40 -7.72
C ALA A 49 -15.11 6.71 -7.43
N PHE A 50 -13.78 6.68 -7.36
CA PHE A 50 -12.96 7.87 -7.10
C PHE A 50 -13.13 8.94 -8.18
N ARG A 51 -13.08 8.56 -9.47
CA ARG A 51 -13.32 9.49 -10.60
C ARG A 51 -14.71 10.14 -10.57
N ARG A 52 -15.70 9.44 -10.02
CA ARG A 52 -17.06 9.99 -9.83
C ARG A 52 -17.20 10.86 -8.58
N GLY A 53 -16.15 10.99 -7.77
CA GLY A 53 -16.19 11.68 -6.48
C GLY A 53 -16.86 10.89 -5.36
N ASP A 54 -17.19 9.61 -5.57
CA ASP A 54 -17.76 8.74 -4.53
C ASP A 54 -16.65 8.20 -3.62
N LEU A 55 -16.15 9.09 -2.76
CA LEU A 55 -15.05 8.79 -1.83
C LEU A 55 -15.42 7.67 -0.84
N LYS A 56 -16.70 7.53 -0.49
CA LYS A 56 -17.17 6.47 0.43
C LYS A 56 -17.03 5.10 -0.23
N ARG A 57 -17.53 4.95 -1.46
CA ARG A 57 -17.41 3.68 -2.19
C ARG A 57 -15.96 3.39 -2.58
N ALA A 58 -15.21 4.40 -3.01
CA ALA A 58 -13.79 4.23 -3.33
C ALA A 58 -13.00 3.68 -2.12
N ALA A 59 -13.20 4.27 -0.94
CA ALA A 59 -12.58 3.81 0.30
C ALA A 59 -12.97 2.36 0.65
N ALA A 60 -14.25 2.00 0.51
CA ALA A 60 -14.72 0.65 0.76
C ALA A 60 -14.08 -0.38 -0.19
N CYS A 61 -14.00 -0.05 -1.48
CA CYS A 61 -13.39 -0.90 -2.50
C CYS A 61 -11.88 -1.10 -2.24
N TYR A 62 -11.12 -0.02 -2.03
CA TYR A 62 -9.69 -0.14 -1.75
C TYR A 62 -9.40 -0.83 -0.41
N GLY A 63 -10.19 -0.56 0.64
CA GLY A 63 -10.05 -1.24 1.91
C GLY A 63 -10.35 -2.74 1.82
N ALA A 64 -11.35 -3.15 1.03
CA ALA A 64 -11.61 -4.55 0.75
C ALA A 64 -10.46 -5.20 -0.05
N ALA A 65 -9.97 -4.52 -1.09
CA ALA A 65 -8.82 -5.00 -1.88
C ALA A 65 -7.55 -5.16 -1.01
N ASP A 66 -7.23 -4.19 -0.14
CA ASP A 66 -6.04 -4.27 0.70
C ASP A 66 -6.13 -5.40 1.73
N ARG A 67 -7.34 -5.68 2.26
CA ARG A 67 -7.56 -6.86 3.12
C ARG A 67 -7.30 -8.16 2.38
N LEU A 68 -7.80 -8.31 1.15
CA LEU A 68 -7.54 -9.50 0.33
C LEU A 68 -6.04 -9.66 0.05
N VAL A 69 -5.34 -8.58 -0.29
CA VAL A 69 -3.89 -8.60 -0.51
C VAL A 69 -3.15 -9.03 0.77
N ARG A 70 -3.49 -8.47 1.93
CA ARG A 70 -2.84 -8.84 3.20
C ARG A 70 -3.09 -10.29 3.61
N MET A 71 -4.29 -10.81 3.34
CA MET A 71 -4.64 -12.20 3.67
C MET A 71 -4.08 -13.22 2.68
N GLY A 72 -4.00 -12.85 1.40
CA GLY A 72 -3.58 -13.74 0.32
C GLY A 72 -2.09 -13.66 -0.01
N ASN A 73 -1.36 -12.67 0.51
CA ASN A 73 0.02 -12.33 0.14
C ASN A 73 0.35 -12.43 -1.37
N PRO A 74 -0.46 -11.84 -2.28
CA PRO A 74 -0.12 -11.83 -3.68
C PRO A 74 0.99 -10.79 -3.92
N ASP A 75 2.19 -11.22 -4.32
CA ASP A 75 3.18 -10.36 -4.97
C ASP A 75 2.72 -10.06 -6.41
N ASP A 76 1.61 -9.34 -6.51
CA ASP A 76 0.97 -8.93 -7.75
C ASP A 76 1.46 -7.50 -8.06
N PRO A 77 2.23 -7.30 -9.15
CA PRO A 77 2.75 -5.99 -9.52
C PRO A 77 1.67 -4.94 -9.74
N GLN A 78 0.48 -5.33 -10.20
CA GLN A 78 -0.64 -4.43 -10.44
C GLN A 78 -1.28 -3.94 -9.13
N LEU A 79 -1.16 -4.70 -8.05
CA LEU A 79 -1.68 -4.35 -6.72
C LEU A 79 -0.65 -3.62 -5.84
N ARG A 80 0.60 -3.49 -6.29
CA ARG A 80 1.67 -2.88 -5.49
C ARG A 80 1.41 -1.40 -5.18
N MET A 81 0.78 -0.68 -6.10
CA MET A 81 0.35 0.72 -5.95
C MET A 81 -0.96 0.90 -5.15
N LEU A 82 -1.67 -0.19 -4.81
CA LEU A 82 -2.96 -0.14 -4.13
C LEU A 82 -2.98 0.74 -2.87
N PRO A 83 -2.00 0.65 -1.94
CA PRO A 83 -2.02 1.49 -0.75
C PRO A 83 -1.91 2.98 -1.08
N LEU A 84 -1.25 3.35 -2.19
CA LEU A 84 -1.14 4.74 -2.61
C LEU A 84 -2.49 5.27 -3.10
N TYR A 85 -3.19 4.53 -3.96
CA TYR A 85 -4.56 4.90 -4.38
C TYR A 85 -5.50 5.04 -3.18
N TYR A 86 -5.37 4.14 -2.21
CA TYR A 86 -6.16 4.22 -1.00
C TYR A 86 -5.80 5.44 -0.14
N ALA A 87 -4.51 5.76 -0.01
CA ALA A 87 -4.04 6.93 0.72
C ALA A 87 -4.63 8.22 0.13
N HIS A 88 -4.65 8.37 -1.19
CA HIS A 88 -5.23 9.52 -1.86
C HIS A 88 -6.73 9.68 -1.57
N VAL A 89 -7.50 8.58 -1.54
CA VAL A 89 -8.91 8.65 -1.11
C VAL A 89 -9.04 9.11 0.34
N MET A 90 -8.19 8.62 1.23
CA MET A 90 -8.25 9.01 2.65
C MET A 90 -7.84 10.47 2.87
N PHE A 91 -6.86 10.94 2.11
CA PHE A 91 -6.49 12.36 2.07
C PHE A 91 -7.67 13.24 1.64
N GLU A 92 -8.37 12.87 0.55
CA GLU A 92 -9.57 13.62 0.09
C GLU A 92 -10.72 13.61 1.09
N LYS A 93 -10.82 12.54 1.90
CA LYS A 93 -11.80 12.44 2.98
C LYS A 93 -11.41 13.26 4.22
N GLY A 94 -10.18 13.76 4.30
CA GLY A 94 -9.61 14.41 5.48
C GLY A 94 -9.13 13.46 6.57
N ASP A 95 -9.07 12.14 6.30
CA ASP A 95 -8.48 11.18 7.24
C ASP A 95 -6.96 11.09 7.03
N PHE A 96 -6.27 12.14 7.49
CA PHE A 96 -4.84 12.30 7.27
C PHE A 96 -4.01 11.23 7.99
N ARG A 97 -4.43 10.78 9.18
CA ARG A 97 -3.72 9.70 9.88
C ARG A 97 -3.80 8.39 9.10
N GLN A 98 -4.96 8.04 8.57
CA GLN A 98 -5.07 6.85 7.74
C GLN A 98 -4.31 6.99 6.42
N ALA A 99 -4.35 8.17 5.79
CA ALA A 99 -3.55 8.45 4.60
C ALA A 99 -2.04 8.27 4.87
N ALA A 100 -1.52 8.81 5.98
CA ALA A 100 -0.12 8.67 6.39
C ALA A 100 0.29 7.19 6.54
N ARG A 101 -0.53 6.39 7.23
CA ARG A 101 -0.30 4.95 7.39
C ARG A 101 -0.28 4.21 6.05
N LEU A 102 -1.15 4.59 5.12
CA LEU A 102 -1.23 3.98 3.80
C LEU A 102 -0.06 4.36 2.90
N VAL A 103 0.42 5.61 2.94
CA VAL A 103 1.66 6.02 2.25
C VAL A 103 2.87 5.24 2.78
N ARG A 104 2.97 5.07 4.10
CA ARG A 104 4.02 4.23 4.71
C ARG A 104 3.94 2.78 4.24
N SER A 105 2.73 2.22 4.21
CA SER A 105 2.49 0.88 3.67
C SER A 105 2.80 0.79 2.17
N ALA A 106 2.63 1.87 1.41
CA ALA A 106 3.01 1.94 0.01
C ALA A 106 4.54 1.87 -0.13
N LEU A 107 5.28 2.65 0.67
CA LEU A 107 6.75 2.64 0.66
C LEU A 107 7.34 1.28 1.08
N ASP A 108 6.68 0.56 1.99
CA ASP A 108 7.10 -0.80 2.37
C ASP A 108 6.95 -1.79 1.20
N ARG A 109 5.94 -1.59 0.33
CA ARG A 109 5.70 -2.42 -0.87
C ARG A 109 6.44 -1.93 -2.11
N LEU A 110 6.76 -0.63 -2.15
CA LEU A 110 7.44 0.08 -3.24
C LEU A 110 8.63 0.84 -2.67
N PRO A 111 9.74 0.18 -2.32
CA PRO A 111 10.92 0.86 -1.80
C PRO A 111 11.52 1.91 -2.75
N GLU A 112 11.18 1.83 -4.04
CA GLU A 112 11.51 2.77 -5.11
C GLU A 112 10.59 3.99 -5.20
N LEU A 113 9.52 4.07 -4.40
CA LEU A 113 8.53 5.16 -4.43
C LEU A 113 9.14 6.57 -4.46
N PRO A 114 10.19 6.91 -3.68
CA PRO A 114 10.81 8.24 -3.73
C PRO A 114 11.50 8.56 -5.07
N ARG A 115 11.81 7.55 -5.88
CA ARG A 115 12.40 7.69 -7.23
C ARG A 115 11.35 7.64 -8.32
N LEU A 116 10.12 7.21 -8.01
CA LEU A 116 9.04 7.17 -8.99
C LEU A 116 8.64 8.60 -9.35
N ARG A 117 8.70 8.90 -10.65
CA ARG A 117 8.15 10.13 -11.19
C ARG A 117 6.70 9.90 -11.56
N PHE A 118 5.80 10.11 -10.61
CA PHE A 118 4.38 10.26 -10.91
C PHE A 118 3.93 11.67 -10.56
N ARG A 119 2.97 12.18 -11.35
CA ARG A 119 2.34 13.46 -11.05
C ARG A 119 1.16 13.17 -10.14
N ARG A 120 1.06 13.81 -8.97
CA ARG A 120 -0.12 13.63 -8.13
C ARG A 120 -1.39 13.89 -8.93
N GLN A 121 -1.39 14.91 -9.79
CA GLN A 121 -2.52 15.27 -10.65
C GLN A 121 -2.99 14.12 -11.53
N SER A 122 -2.16 13.11 -11.85
CA SER A 122 -2.62 11.93 -12.59
C SER A 122 -3.60 11.05 -11.80
N PHE A 123 -3.73 11.28 -10.49
CA PHE A 123 -4.72 10.65 -9.64
C PHE A 123 -6.03 11.44 -9.58
N TYR A 124 -6.03 12.74 -9.94
CA TYR A 124 -7.14 13.66 -9.69
C TYR A 124 -7.65 14.31 -10.99
N ASP A 125 -8.92 14.09 -11.31
CA ASP A 125 -9.55 14.75 -12.46
C ASP A 125 -9.97 16.21 -12.16
N ARG A 126 -9.96 16.64 -10.88
CA ARG A 126 -10.37 17.99 -10.45
C ARG A 126 -9.31 18.62 -9.54
N ALA A 127 -8.82 19.80 -9.91
CA ALA A 127 -7.71 20.47 -9.22
C ALA A 127 -8.12 21.26 -7.95
N GLY A 128 -9.41 21.59 -7.76
CA GLY A 128 -9.85 22.54 -6.72
C GLY A 128 -9.90 21.99 -5.28
N ASP A 129 -10.14 20.68 -5.11
CA ASP A 129 -10.34 20.10 -3.78
C ASP A 129 -9.02 19.87 -3.02
N TYR A 130 -7.92 19.69 -3.77
CA TYR A 130 -6.60 19.41 -3.23
C TYR A 130 -6.09 20.52 -2.30
N GLU A 131 -6.12 21.78 -2.74
CA GLU A 131 -5.56 22.90 -1.97
C GLU A 131 -6.27 23.09 -0.63
N THR A 132 -7.60 22.88 -0.62
CA THR A 132 -8.39 22.92 0.62
C THR A 132 -7.97 21.81 1.59
N ARG A 133 -7.78 20.59 1.08
CA ARG A 133 -7.33 19.45 1.91
C ARG A 133 -5.89 19.60 2.39
N PHE A 134 -5.02 20.12 1.53
CA PHE A 134 -3.64 20.40 1.88
C PHE A 134 -3.55 21.46 2.99
N ALA A 135 -4.32 22.54 2.90
CA ALA A 135 -4.38 23.55 3.96
C ALA A 135 -4.87 22.99 5.30
N GLN A 136 -5.85 22.09 5.28
CA GLN A 136 -6.31 21.39 6.49
C GLN A 136 -5.21 20.50 7.10
N LEU A 137 -4.50 19.72 6.26
CA LEU A 137 -3.36 18.93 6.70
C LEU A 137 -2.27 19.80 7.33
N VAL A 138 -1.93 20.93 6.71
CA VAL A 138 -0.94 21.88 7.26
C VAL A 138 -1.37 22.35 8.64
N GLY A 139 -2.63 22.78 8.79
CA GLY A 139 -3.18 23.23 10.08
C GLY A 139 -3.06 22.16 11.17
N GLU A 140 -3.52 20.93 10.88
CA GLU A 140 -3.48 19.83 11.87
C GLU A 140 -2.05 19.41 12.20
N ALA A 141 -1.19 19.24 11.19
CA ALA A 141 0.19 18.81 11.37
C ALA A 141 1.01 19.83 12.19
N LEU A 142 0.82 21.13 11.93
CA LEU A 142 1.56 22.17 12.66
C LEU A 142 1.03 22.39 14.08
N ALA A 143 -0.29 22.27 14.30
CA ALA A 143 -0.89 22.40 15.61
C ALA A 143 -0.52 21.24 16.55
N THR A 144 -0.53 20.00 16.04
CA THR A 144 -0.28 18.80 16.84
C THR A 144 1.19 18.41 16.91
N ARG A 145 1.98 18.79 15.90
CA ARG A 145 3.34 18.29 15.65
C ARG A 145 3.42 16.76 15.66
N ASP A 146 2.34 16.09 15.25
CA ASP A 146 2.28 14.64 15.14
C ASP A 146 3.21 14.15 14.01
N ALA A 147 4.11 13.22 14.33
CA ALA A 147 5.11 12.71 13.39
C ALA A 147 4.49 12.01 12.15
N GLU A 148 3.31 11.38 12.26
CA GLU A 148 2.62 10.79 11.11
C GLU A 148 2.09 11.87 10.17
N LEU A 149 1.52 12.93 10.73
CA LEU A 149 1.00 14.05 9.94
C LEU A 149 2.13 14.86 9.31
N LEU A 150 3.23 15.08 10.03
CA LEU A 150 4.44 15.71 9.48
C LEU A 150 5.04 14.86 8.35
N PHE A 151 5.05 13.52 8.48
CA PHE A 151 5.47 12.63 7.40
C PHE A 151 4.57 12.77 6.17
N LEU A 152 3.24 12.76 6.35
CA LEU A 152 2.31 12.94 5.23
C LEU A 152 2.47 14.33 4.60
N LEU A 153 2.65 15.38 5.39
CA LEU A 153 2.88 16.72 4.89
C LEU A 153 4.18 16.82 4.08
N GLY A 154 5.26 16.18 4.55
CA GLY A 154 6.50 16.05 3.79
C GLY A 154 6.30 15.31 2.47
N TYR A 155 5.55 14.21 2.48
CA TYR A 155 5.18 13.46 1.26
C TYR A 155 4.39 14.32 0.27
N GLU A 156 3.42 15.10 0.76
CA GLU A 156 2.63 16.00 -0.07
C GLU A 156 3.48 17.15 -0.64
N CYS A 157 4.41 17.72 0.14
CA CYS A 157 5.35 18.71 -0.38
C CYS A 157 6.29 18.11 -1.44
N PHE A 158 6.79 16.90 -1.21
CA PHE A 158 7.73 16.21 -2.11
C PHE A 158 7.13 16.04 -3.51
N PHE A 159 5.93 15.45 -3.61
CA PHE A 159 5.28 15.21 -4.90
C PHE A 159 4.67 16.48 -5.55
N ASN A 160 4.65 17.60 -4.82
CA ASN A 160 4.36 18.93 -5.37
C ASN A 160 5.60 19.68 -5.87
N GLY A 161 6.80 19.12 -5.73
CA GLY A 161 8.04 19.82 -6.06
C GLY A 161 8.46 20.88 -5.04
N ARG A 162 7.85 20.91 -3.86
CA ARG A 162 8.21 21.81 -2.75
C ARG A 162 9.32 21.15 -1.92
N ALA A 163 10.50 21.03 -2.52
CA ALA A 163 11.61 20.24 -1.98
C ALA A 163 12.11 20.70 -0.60
N ASP A 164 12.28 22.01 -0.41
CA ASP A 164 12.77 22.56 0.86
C ASP A 164 11.79 22.33 2.02
N GLU A 165 10.50 22.50 1.74
CA GLU A 165 9.45 22.23 2.71
C GLU A 165 9.32 20.74 3.00
N ALA A 166 9.40 19.90 1.98
CA ALA A 166 9.42 18.45 2.14
C ALA A 166 10.55 18.01 3.08
N ARG A 167 11.77 18.53 2.85
CA ARG A 167 12.94 18.28 3.70
C ARG A 167 12.66 18.62 5.16
N LYS A 168 12.22 19.86 5.42
CA LYS A 168 11.89 20.33 6.77
C LYS A 168 10.88 19.42 7.49
N TYR A 169 9.82 19.01 6.80
CA TYR A 169 8.78 18.18 7.41
C TYR A 169 9.22 16.73 7.62
N PHE A 170 10.03 16.16 6.72
CA PHE A 170 10.60 14.83 6.93
C PHE A 170 11.60 14.81 8.08
N GLU A 171 12.44 15.82 8.23
CA GLU A 171 13.36 15.96 9.37
C GLU A 171 12.58 16.01 10.69
N ALA A 172 11.53 16.85 10.78
CA ALA A 172 10.68 16.92 11.95
C ALA A 172 9.92 15.59 12.23
N ALA A 173 9.52 14.85 11.18
CA ALA A 173 8.90 13.54 11.36
C ALA A 173 9.89 12.50 11.93
N ILE A 174 11.16 12.56 11.53
CA ILE A 174 12.23 11.70 12.07
C ILE A 174 12.50 12.03 13.54
N GLU A 175 12.53 13.32 13.91
CA GLU A 175 12.69 13.73 15.32
C GLU A 175 11.60 13.13 16.21
N GLY A 176 10.35 13.16 15.76
CA GLY A 176 9.23 12.57 16.50
C GLY A 176 9.18 11.03 16.48
N ARG A 177 9.79 10.38 15.47
CA ARG A 177 9.88 8.91 15.36
C ARG A 177 11.24 8.47 14.78
N PRO A 178 12.32 8.46 15.59
CA PRO A 178 13.67 8.22 15.09
C PRO A 178 13.91 6.83 14.47
N SER A 179 13.09 5.84 14.85
CA SER A 179 13.17 4.47 14.29
C SER A 179 12.46 4.31 12.94
N ASP A 180 11.70 5.31 12.49
CA ASP A 180 10.97 5.26 11.21
C ASP A 180 11.85 5.74 10.05
N PHE A 181 12.56 4.81 9.43
CA PHE A 181 13.46 5.08 8.32
C PHE A 181 12.77 5.60 7.04
N ARG A 182 11.43 5.55 6.97
CA ARG A 182 10.65 5.89 5.78
C ARG A 182 10.82 7.35 5.34
N ALA A 183 10.81 8.29 6.27
CA ALA A 183 11.07 9.71 5.99
C ALA A 183 12.49 9.91 5.42
N GLY A 184 13.47 9.18 5.95
CA GLY A 184 14.86 9.22 5.47
C GLY A 184 15.02 8.79 4.01
N ARG A 185 14.17 7.88 3.52
CA ARG A 185 14.18 7.45 2.10
C ARG A 185 13.82 8.58 1.15
N PHE A 186 12.91 9.47 1.54
CA PHE A 186 12.57 10.66 0.76
C PHE A 186 13.66 11.73 0.86
N LEU A 187 14.26 11.93 2.04
CA LEU A 187 15.39 12.85 2.21
C LEU A 187 16.59 12.47 1.32
N GLN A 188 16.90 11.18 1.21
CA GLN A 188 17.93 10.69 0.30
C GLN A 188 17.60 11.02 -1.17
N ALA A 189 16.34 10.90 -1.57
CA ALA A 189 15.91 11.24 -2.93
C ALA A 189 15.95 12.75 -3.22
N LEU A 190 15.88 13.61 -2.20
CA LEU A 190 16.03 15.07 -2.32
C LEU A 190 17.49 15.55 -2.38
N GLY A 191 18.45 14.73 -1.94
CA GLY A 191 19.87 15.10 -1.86
C GLY A 191 20.77 14.41 -2.90
N GLY A 192 20.20 13.60 -3.78
CA GLY A 192 20.90 12.94 -4.88
C GLY A 192 20.82 13.69 -6.19
#